data_AF-A0A6G1EBZ1-F1
#
_entry.id   AF-A0A6G1EBZ1-F1
#
_cell.length_a   1.000
_cell.length_b   1.000
_cell.length_c   1.000
_cell.angle_alpha   90.00
_cell.angle_beta   90.00
_cell.angle_gamma   90.00
#
_symmetry.space_group_name_H-M   'P 1'
#
loop_
_entity.id
_entity.type
_entity.pdbx_description
1 polymer ?
#
loop_
_entity_poly.entity_id
_entity_poly.type
_entity_poly.pdbx_seq_one_letter_code
_entity_poly.pdbx_strand_id
1 'polypeptide(L)' 'MVWNLIEKRITNVSGSKFYYLKNEAVLLEMALVNWAITKVSKKGSTPLITLGIVRSSVVEKCGFHPRAQSTQKRGYE' A
#
# COMPACT_ATOMS: atom_id res chain seq x y z
N MET A 1 -13.09 22.51 1.59
CA MET A 1 -12.57 21.83 2.79
C MET A 1 -11.90 20.49 2.45
N VAL A 2 -12.53 19.57 1.70
CA VAL A 2 -11.95 18.25 1.35
C VAL A 2 -10.72 18.28 0.43
N TRP A 3 -10.62 19.29 -0.44
CA TRP A 3 -9.55 19.38 -1.44
C TRP A 3 -8.12 19.58 -0.90
N ASN A 4 -7.96 19.92 0.39
CA ASN A 4 -6.64 20.14 1.02
C ASN A 4 -5.99 18.86 1.55
N LEU A 5 -6.64 17.70 1.40
CA LEU A 5 -6.22 16.44 2.01
C LEU A 5 -5.38 15.55 1.11
N ILE A 6 -5.34 15.84 -0.20
CA ILE A 6 -4.65 15.02 -1.22
C ILE A 6 -3.76 15.92 -2.08
N GLU A 7 -2.45 15.65 -2.11
CA GLU A 7 -1.51 16.41 -2.95
C GLU A 7 -1.47 15.83 -4.37
N LYS A 8 -1.79 16.64 -5.38
CA LYS A 8 -1.90 16.22 -6.79
C LYS A 8 -0.57 16.24 -7.58
N ARG A 9 0.49 16.88 -7.08
CA ARG A 9 1.72 17.16 -7.85
C ARG A 9 2.83 16.08 -7.78
N ILE A 10 2.47 14.82 -7.52
CA ILE A 10 3.46 13.77 -7.20
C ILE A 10 3.78 12.86 -8.40
N THR A 11 3.05 12.98 -9.51
CA THR A 11 3.29 12.17 -10.72
C THR A 11 4.72 12.25 -11.23
N ASN A 12 5.42 13.36 -10.95
CA ASN A 12 6.81 13.59 -11.36
C ASN A 12 7.85 12.89 -10.48
N VAL A 13 7.51 12.49 -9.26
CA VAL A 13 8.46 11.90 -8.29
C VAL A 13 8.16 10.42 -8.05
N SER A 14 6.90 10.04 -7.88
CA SER A 14 6.51 8.67 -7.58
C SER A 14 5.86 7.93 -8.76
N GLY A 15 5.65 8.60 -9.88
CA GLY A 15 4.94 8.04 -11.05
C GLY A 15 3.42 8.08 -10.91
N SER A 16 2.71 7.69 -11.97
CA SER A 16 1.24 7.64 -11.95
C SER A 16 0.75 6.54 -10.99
N LYS A 17 -0.38 6.79 -10.30
CA LYS A 17 -1.07 5.92 -9.30
C LYS A 17 -0.62 6.02 -7.83
N PHE A 18 0.33 6.87 -7.50
CA PHE A 18 0.69 7.17 -6.10
C PHE A 18 0.06 8.47 -5.63
N TYR A 19 -0.33 8.55 -4.35
CA TYR A 19 -0.93 9.73 -3.71
C TYR A 19 -0.31 9.99 -2.33
N TYR A 20 -0.32 11.25 -1.89
CA TYR A 20 -0.02 11.62 -0.51
C TYR A 20 -1.29 12.09 0.20
N LEU A 21 -1.46 11.60 1.42
CA LEU A 21 -2.46 12.09 2.37
C LEU A 21 -1.84 13.21 3.21
N LYS A 22 -2.64 14.20 3.57
CA LYS A 22 -2.23 15.32 4.43
C LYS A 22 -3.24 15.57 5.54
N ASN A 23 -2.75 16.15 6.64
CA ASN A 23 -3.53 16.61 7.78
C ASN A 23 -4.49 15.54 8.32
N GLU A 24 -5.79 15.83 8.36
CA GLU A 24 -6.84 14.98 8.90
C GLU A 24 -6.98 13.66 8.13
N ALA A 25 -6.59 13.60 6.85
CA ALA A 25 -6.63 12.36 6.09
C ALA A 25 -5.55 11.36 6.53
N VAL A 26 -4.40 11.83 7.03
CA VAL A 26 -3.39 10.94 7.61
C VAL A 26 -3.90 10.34 8.91
N LEU A 27 -4.53 11.16 9.75
CA LEU A 27 -5.14 10.70 11.00
C LEU A 27 -6.26 9.69 10.73
N LEU A 28 -7.08 9.92 9.69
CA LEU A 28 -8.13 9.01 9.27
C LEU A 28 -7.59 7.66 8.80
N GLU A 29 -6.56 7.66 7.95
CA GLU A 29 -5.91 6.42 7.48
C GLU A 29 -5.38 5.60 8.67
N MET A 30 -4.65 6.25 9.58
CA MET A 30 -4.13 5.59 10.79
C MET A 30 -5.26 5.04 11.69
N ALA A 31 -6.34 5.80 11.86
CA ALA A 31 -7.49 5.38 12.65
C ALA A 31 -8.19 4.15 12.04
N LEU A 32 -8.35 4.11 10.71
CA LEU A 32 -8.96 2.98 10.01
C LEU A 32 -8.09 1.71 10.12
N VAL A 33 -6.78 1.83 9.91
CA VAL A 33 -5.84 0.72 10.08
C VAL A 33 -5.91 0.17 11.50
N ASN A 34 -5.85 1.05 12.50
CA ASN A 34 -5.91 0.63 13.90
C ASN A 34 -7.25 -0.02 14.27
N TRP A 35 -8.36 0.51 13.76
CA TRP A 35 -9.69 -0.06 13.97
C TRP A 35 -9.79 -1.48 13.38
N ALA A 36 -9.29 -1.68 12.16
CA ALA A 36 -9.30 -2.98 11.50
C ALA A 36 -8.50 -4.03 12.28
N ILE A 37 -7.27 -3.68 12.70
CA ILE A 37 -6.42 -4.55 13.54
C ILE A 37 -7.16 -4.89 14.84
N THR A 38 -7.66 -3.89 15.57
CA THR A 38 -8.38 -4.08 16.83
C THR A 38 -9.59 -5.00 16.67
N LYS A 39 -10.33 -4.87 15.56
CA LYS A 39 -11.52 -5.68 15.30
C LYS A 39 -11.18 -7.15 15.06
N VAL A 40 -10.09 -7.42 14.35
CA VAL A 40 -9.64 -8.78 14.01
C VAL A 40 -8.93 -9.43 15.20
N SER A 41 -8.13 -8.67 15.97
CA SER A 41 -7.52 -9.15 17.21
C SER A 41 -8.55 -9.58 18.25
N LYS A 42 -9.68 -8.86 18.35
CA LYS A 42 -10.81 -9.25 19.22
C LYS A 42 -11.44 -10.61 18.86
N LYS A 43 -11.23 -11.10 17.63
CA LYS A 43 -11.69 -12.43 17.18
C LYS A 43 -10.64 -13.53 17.38
N GLY A 44 -9.52 -13.24 18.04
CA GLY A 44 -8.47 -14.22 18.37
C GLY A 44 -7.31 -14.28 17.36
N SER A 45 -7.22 -13.35 16.42
CA SER A 45 -6.06 -13.27 15.51
C SER A 45 -4.88 -12.56 16.18
N THR A 46 -3.68 -13.12 16.05
CA THR A 46 -2.44 -12.49 16.55
C THR A 46 -1.86 -11.55 15.49
N PRO A 47 -1.75 -10.23 15.74
CA PRO A 47 -1.12 -9.32 14.80
C PRO A 47 0.38 -9.62 14.69
N LEU A 48 0.88 -9.73 13.45
CA LEU A 48 2.28 -9.94 13.14
C LEU A 48 2.70 -8.96 12.05
N ILE A 49 3.85 -8.33 12.22
CA ILE A 49 4.49 -7.52 11.16
C ILE A 49 5.56 -8.39 10.51
N THR A 50 5.36 -8.74 9.24
CA THR A 50 6.36 -9.46 8.44
C THR A 50 7.26 -8.47 7.72
N LEU A 51 8.54 -8.83 7.55
CA LEU A 51 9.50 -8.02 6.79
C LEU A 51 9.04 -7.83 5.34
N GLY A 52 9.21 -6.61 4.81
CA GLY A 52 8.75 -6.22 3.47
C GLY A 52 9.61 -6.72 2.30
N ILE A 53 10.59 -7.58 2.55
CA ILE A 53 11.43 -8.20 1.53
C ILE A 53 11.41 -9.71 1.77
N VAL A 54 10.93 -10.44 0.77
CA VAL A 54 10.76 -11.89 0.82
C VAL A 54 11.46 -12.51 -0.38
N ARG A 55 12.06 -13.69 -0.20
CA ARG A 55 12.69 -14.43 -1.30
C ARG A 55 11.63 -14.82 -2.35
N SER A 56 11.98 -14.75 -3.62
CA SER A 56 11.09 -15.12 -4.74
C SER A 56 10.49 -16.51 -4.58
N SER A 57 11.29 -17.46 -4.10
CA SER A 57 10.86 -18.85 -3.84
C SER A 57 9.73 -19.01 -2.80
N VAL A 58 9.54 -18.03 -1.91
CA VAL A 58 8.43 -18.03 -0.95
C VAL A 58 7.19 -17.39 -1.59
N VAL A 59 7.38 -16.32 -2.36
CA VAL A 59 6.30 -15.59 -3.06
C VAL A 59 5.64 -16.48 -4.12
N GLU A 60 6.41 -17.25 -4.89
CA GLU A 60 5.91 -18.22 -5.87
C GLU A 60 5.03 -19.31 -5.21
N LYS A 61 5.42 -19.76 -4.00
CA LYS A 61 4.65 -20.75 -3.23
C LYS A 61 3.34 -20.21 -2.66
N CYS A 62 3.21 -18.90 -2.50
CA CYS A 62 1.96 -18.24 -2.10
C CYS A 62 0.97 -18.10 -3.28
N GLY A 63 1.26 -18.68 -4.45
CA GLY A 63 0.44 -18.54 -5.65
C GLY A 63 0.58 -17.17 -6.32
N PHE A 64 1.54 -16.35 -5.88
CA PHE A 64 1.83 -15.08 -6.53
C PHE A 64 2.58 -15.37 -7.82
N HIS A 65 1.96 -15.05 -8.95
CA HIS A 65 2.58 -15.17 -10.27
C HIS A 65 3.20 -13.81 -10.61
N PRO A 66 4.53 -13.61 -10.44
CA PRO A 66 5.15 -12.37 -10.88
C PRO A 66 4.89 -12.23 -12.38
N ARG A 67 4.15 -11.19 -12.77
CA ARG A 67 3.85 -10.95 -14.18
C ARG A 67 5.18 -10.91 -14.93
N ALA A 68 5.28 -11.71 -15.98
CA ALA A 68 6.46 -11.83 -16.82
C ALA A 68 6.99 -10.43 -17.19
N GLN A 69 8.31 -10.32 -17.38
CA GLN A 69 9.07 -9.09 -17.66
C GLN A 69 8.59 -8.26 -18.87
N SER A 70 7.50 -8.63 -19.54
CA SER A 70 7.05 -8.09 -20.82
C SER A 70 5.83 -7.14 -20.78
N THR A 71 5.20 -6.85 -19.62
CA THR A 71 4.00 -5.96 -19.61
C THR A 71 4.16 -4.64 -18.87
N GLN A 72 5.34 -4.32 -18.36
CA GLN A 72 5.64 -2.95 -17.94
C GLN A 72 6.34 -2.23 -19.10
N LYS A 73 5.56 -1.80 -20.10
CA LYS A 73 6.04 -0.71 -20.95
C LYS A 73 6.35 0.46 -20.03
N ARG A 74 7.65 0.67 -19.82
CA ARG A 74 8.23 1.78 -19.08
C ARG A 74 7.89 3.01 -19.91
N GLY A 75 6.82 3.70 -19.53
CA GLY A 75 6.40 4.95 -20.17
C GLY A 75 7.41 6.04 -19.89
N TYR A 76 8.48 6.06 -20.68
CA TYR A 76 9.27 7.24 -21.01
C TYR A 76 9.27 7.34 -22.53
N GLU A 77 8.13 7.79 -23.06
CA GLU A 77 8.05 8.73 -24.18
C GLU A 77 7.22 9.91 -23.69
#